data_AF-A0A258E5Y7-F1
#
_entry.id   AF-A0A258E5Y7-F1
#
_cell.length_a   1.000
_cell.length_b   1.000
_cell.length_c   1.000
_cell.angle_alpha   90.00
_cell.angle_beta   90.00
_cell.angle_gamma   90.00
#
_symmetry.space_group_name_H-M   'P 1'
#
loop_
_entity.id
_entity.type
_entity.pdbx_description
1 polymer ?
#
loop_
_entity_poly.entity_id
_entity_poly.type
_entity_poly.pdbx_seq_one_letter_code
_entity_poly.pdbx_strand_id
1 'polypeptide(L)'
;MRGDPGFLFGSGARVRSPYLCAPEAGTRTAGSRYETFTLAFAAPFAWEVLTRILDSLAALRGPDLLRVKGLVHVAGAAGPVVVHQVQHLSAPPEELLTWPDADRRTRLVFITRGLPREAVAAVFAAHLALLGLPGPQAEGAAEADMAALQSKEPQSASRLS
;
A
#
# COMPACT_ATOMS: atom_id res chain seq x y z
N MET A 1 -50.25 -3.18 -15.52
CA MET A 1 -49.68 -3.12 -14.17
C MET A 1 -48.24 -2.66 -14.27
N ARG A 2 -48.01 -1.36 -14.09
CA ARG A 2 -46.68 -0.72 -14.17
C ARG A 2 -46.18 -0.55 -12.74
N GLY A 3 -44.99 -1.07 -12.45
CA GLY A 3 -44.32 -0.91 -11.15
C GLY A 3 -43.87 0.53 -10.96
N ASP A 4 -44.15 1.05 -9.77
CA ASP A 4 -43.85 2.39 -9.30
C ASP A 4 -42.31 2.52 -9.01
N PRO A 5 -41.60 3.52 -9.56
CA PRO A 5 -40.15 3.69 -9.38
C PRO A 5 -39.71 4.29 -8.02
N GLY A 6 -40.61 4.40 -7.05
CA GLY A 6 -40.36 5.06 -5.76
C GLY A 6 -39.36 4.42 -4.78
N PHE A 7 -38.71 3.29 -5.12
CA PHE A 7 -37.81 2.60 -4.16
C PHE A 7 -36.35 3.10 -4.18
N LEU A 8 -35.96 3.95 -5.13
CA LEU A 8 -34.55 4.32 -5.33
C LEU A 8 -34.03 5.45 -4.40
N PHE A 9 -34.90 6.07 -3.61
CA PHE A 9 -34.50 7.10 -2.63
C PHE A 9 -35.11 6.82 -1.25
N GLY A 10 -34.75 5.67 -0.70
CA GLY A 10 -34.94 5.32 0.71
C GLY A 10 -33.69 5.62 1.53
N SER A 11 -33.83 6.55 2.47
CA SER A 11 -32.90 6.90 3.54
C SER A 11 -32.05 5.73 4.10
N GLY A 12 -30.73 5.92 4.13
CA GLY A 12 -29.95 5.67 5.34
C GLY A 12 -29.59 4.24 5.78
N ALA A 13 -29.55 3.25 4.89
CA ALA A 13 -28.96 1.94 5.24
C ALA A 13 -27.56 1.79 4.64
N ARG A 14 -26.52 1.88 5.48
CA ARG A 14 -25.17 1.45 5.09
C ARG A 14 -25.25 -0.04 4.76
N VAL A 15 -25.19 -0.40 3.47
CA VAL A 15 -24.89 -1.78 3.07
C VAL A 15 -23.46 -2.04 3.54
N ARG A 16 -23.31 -2.72 4.67
CA ARG A 16 -22.02 -3.20 5.13
C ARG A 16 -21.51 -4.17 4.07
N SER A 17 -20.43 -3.78 3.40
CA SER A 17 -19.72 -4.70 2.50
C SER A 17 -19.46 -6.00 3.27
N PRO A 18 -19.79 -7.18 2.71
CA PRO A 18 -19.48 -8.46 3.36
C PRO A 18 -17.96 -8.69 3.52
N TYR A 19 -17.14 -7.80 2.95
CA TYR A 19 -15.68 -7.81 3.04
C TYR A 19 -15.11 -6.76 4.02
N LEU A 20 -15.96 -5.94 4.64
CA LEU A 20 -15.52 -5.09 5.74
C LEU A 20 -15.40 -5.95 6.99
N CYS A 21 -14.16 -6.25 7.38
CA CYS A 21 -13.88 -6.69 8.74
C CYS A 21 -14.41 -5.60 9.68
N ALA A 22 -15.44 -5.92 10.46
CA ALA A 22 -15.85 -5.03 11.53
C ALA A 22 -14.67 -4.88 12.49
N PRO A 23 -14.40 -3.68 13.05
CA PRO A 23 -13.42 -3.58 14.12
C PRO A 23 -13.97 -4.39 15.29
N GLU A 24 -13.39 -5.57 15.54
CA GLU A 24 -13.71 -6.31 16.74
C GLU A 24 -13.16 -5.50 17.92
N ALA A 25 -14.06 -5.03 18.77
CA ALA A 25 -13.73 -4.46 20.07
C ALA A 25 -13.22 -5.59 20.99
N GLY A 26 -12.04 -6.12 20.68
CA GLY A 26 -11.32 -7.11 21.45
C GLY A 26 -10.16 -6.46 22.18
N THR A 27 -10.10 -6.66 23.49
CA THR A 27 -8.93 -6.39 24.34
C THR A 27 -7.63 -6.82 23.66
N ARG A 28 -6.68 -5.88 23.48
CA ARG A 28 -5.35 -6.13 22.90
C ARG A 28 -4.58 -7.16 23.74
N THR A 29 -4.65 -8.43 23.34
CA THR A 29 -3.77 -9.49 23.80
C THR A 29 -2.70 -9.75 22.72
N ALA A 30 -1.48 -10.04 23.13
CA ALA A 30 -0.26 -10.06 22.32
C ALA A 30 -0.36 -10.80 20.96
N GLY A 31 0.07 -10.10 19.90
CA GLY A 31 0.56 -10.63 18.62
C GLY A 31 -0.50 -11.17 17.65
N SER A 32 -1.09 -10.31 16.82
CA SER A 32 -1.78 -10.78 15.61
C SER A 32 -0.77 -11.57 14.76
N ARG A 33 -1.15 -12.79 14.36
CA ARG A 33 -0.34 -13.63 13.45
C ARG A 33 -0.05 -12.93 12.12
N TYR A 34 -0.88 -11.96 11.72
CA TYR A 34 -0.73 -11.17 10.52
C TYR A 34 -0.50 -9.71 10.85
N GLU A 35 0.43 -9.07 10.15
CA GLU A 35 0.74 -7.66 10.32
C GLU A 35 0.61 -6.93 8.99
N THR A 36 0.10 -5.70 9.06
CA THR A 36 0.08 -4.77 7.93
C THR A 36 0.80 -3.50 8.34
N PHE A 37 1.81 -3.12 7.58
CA PHE A 37 2.61 -1.92 7.88
C PHE A 37 3.15 -1.27 6.62
N THR A 38 3.52 0.00 6.76
CA THR A 38 4.10 0.80 5.67
C THR A 38 5.57 1.10 5.95
N LEU A 39 6.41 1.03 4.92
CA LEU A 39 7.74 1.63 4.91
C LEU A 39 7.76 2.81 3.92
N ALA A 40 8.27 3.95 4.37
CA ALA A 40 8.39 5.16 3.58
C ALA A 40 9.85 5.58 3.39
N PHE A 41 10.18 6.08 2.19
CA PHE A 41 11.53 6.52 1.86
C PHE A 41 11.51 7.84 1.11
N ALA A 42 12.29 8.80 1.60
CA ALA A 42 12.38 10.13 1.02
C ALA A 42 13.22 10.19 -0.26
N ALA A 43 14.33 9.44 -0.27
CA ALA A 43 15.21 9.38 -1.42
C ALA A 43 14.60 8.53 -2.55
N PRO A 44 14.81 8.92 -3.81
CA PRO A 44 14.46 8.07 -4.95
C PRO A 44 15.32 6.81 -4.96
N PHE A 45 14.73 5.70 -5.41
CA PHE A 45 15.43 4.44 -5.62
C PHE A 45 15.95 4.33 -7.04
N ALA A 46 17.16 3.78 -7.22
CA ALA A 46 17.48 3.08 -8.46
C ALA A 46 16.60 1.82 -8.55
N TRP A 47 16.01 1.56 -9.72
CA TRP A 47 15.06 0.47 -9.89
C TRP A 47 15.66 -0.89 -9.50
N GLU A 48 16.91 -1.12 -9.90
CA GLU A 48 17.67 -2.34 -9.64
C GLU A 48 17.94 -2.57 -8.15
N VAL A 49 18.04 -1.49 -7.36
CA VAL A 49 18.25 -1.58 -5.93
C VAL A 49 16.97 -2.06 -5.25
N LEU A 50 15.83 -1.48 -5.60
CA LEU A 50 14.56 -1.88 -5.04
C LEU A 50 14.21 -3.33 -5.39
N THR A 51 14.36 -3.73 -6.65
CA THR A 51 14.07 -5.10 -7.08
C THR A 51 14.93 -6.10 -6.33
N ARG A 52 16.25 -5.86 -6.19
CA ARG A 52 17.14 -6.73 -5.41
C ARG A 52 16.71 -6.89 -3.95
N ILE A 53 16.23 -5.82 -3.30
CA ILE A 53 15.74 -5.89 -1.92
C ILE A 53 14.48 -6.75 -1.84
N LEU A 54 13.52 -6.52 -2.74
CA LEU A 54 12.26 -7.27 -2.78
C LEU A 54 12.49 -8.76 -3.11
N ASP A 55 13.39 -9.06 -4.05
CA ASP A 55 13.80 -10.42 -4.39
C ASP A 55 14.46 -11.12 -3.20
N SER A 56 15.30 -10.40 -2.45
CA SER A 56 15.95 -10.93 -1.24
C SER A 56 14.92 -11.23 -0.15
N LEU A 57 13.91 -10.37 0.03
CA LEU A 57 12.80 -10.62 0.96
C LEU A 57 11.96 -11.83 0.53
N ALA A 58 11.63 -11.95 -0.75
CA ALA A 58 10.90 -13.09 -1.28
C ALA A 58 11.68 -14.41 -1.14
N ALA A 59 13.00 -14.39 -1.37
CA ALA A 59 13.86 -15.56 -1.21
C ALA A 59 14.00 -16.00 0.25
N LEU A 60 14.16 -15.05 1.18
CA LEU A 60 14.40 -15.35 2.59
C LEU A 60 13.11 -15.64 3.38
N ARG A 61 12.00 -14.99 3.02
CA ARG A 61 10.75 -14.96 3.81
C ARG A 61 9.48 -15.03 2.95
N GLY A 62 9.57 -15.52 1.71
CA GLY A 62 8.45 -15.59 0.76
C GLY A 62 7.13 -16.17 1.30
N PRO A 63 7.14 -17.27 2.09
CA PRO A 63 5.92 -17.82 2.68
C PRO A 63 5.23 -16.92 3.72
N ASP A 64 5.98 -15.97 4.28
CA ASP A 64 5.52 -15.04 5.31
C ASP A 64 5.27 -13.64 4.75
N LEU A 65 5.70 -13.38 3.51
CA LEU A 65 5.44 -12.16 2.75
C LEU A 65 4.25 -12.36 1.81
N LEU A 66 3.05 -12.04 2.29
CA LEU A 66 1.81 -12.35 1.57
C LEU A 66 1.56 -11.39 0.42
N ARG A 67 1.84 -10.09 0.62
CA ARG A 67 1.63 -9.06 -0.39
C ARG A 67 2.53 -7.86 -0.13
N VAL A 68 3.03 -7.26 -1.21
CA VAL A 68 3.61 -5.92 -1.22
C VAL A 68 2.91 -5.09 -2.28
N LYS A 69 2.53 -3.88 -1.91
CA LYS A 69 2.05 -2.87 -2.85
C LYS A 69 2.76 -1.57 -2.60
N GLY A 70 2.92 -0.73 -3.61
CA GLY A 70 3.36 0.62 -3.34
C GLY A 70 3.56 1.50 -4.56
N LEU A 71 3.77 2.77 -4.25
CA LEU A 71 4.23 3.79 -5.18
C LEU A 71 5.70 4.04 -4.90
N VAL A 72 6.52 3.98 -5.94
CA VAL A 72 7.96 4.11 -5.84
C VAL A 72 8.41 5.35 -6.55
N HIS A 73 9.19 6.16 -5.85
CA HIS A 73 9.96 7.22 -6.45
C HIS A 73 11.21 6.63 -7.08
N VAL A 74 11.19 6.43 -8.40
CA VAL A 74 12.33 5.86 -9.14
C VAL A 74 13.17 6.98 -9.73
N ALA A 75 14.49 6.90 -9.57
CA ALA A 75 15.41 7.86 -10.14
C ALA A 75 15.31 7.84 -11.68
N GLY A 76 15.06 9.00 -12.28
CA GLY A 76 14.93 9.16 -13.73
C GLY A 76 13.51 8.95 -14.29
N ALA A 77 12.56 8.47 -13.48
CA ALA A 77 11.15 8.41 -13.86
C ALA A 77 10.48 9.78 -13.72
N ALA A 78 9.50 10.08 -14.58
CA ALA A 78 8.74 11.33 -14.53
C ALA A 78 7.61 11.26 -13.49
N GLY A 79 7.01 10.07 -13.32
CA GLY A 79 5.98 9.79 -12.32
C GLY A 79 6.31 8.62 -11.41
N PRO A 80 5.37 8.24 -10.51
CA PRO A 80 5.59 7.12 -9.61
C PRO A 80 5.52 5.80 -10.36
N VAL A 81 6.39 4.87 -9.98
CA VAL A 81 6.31 3.48 -10.47
C VAL A 81 5.51 2.65 -9.50
N VAL A 82 4.47 1.98 -9.99
CA VAL A 82 3.62 1.09 -9.20
C VAL A 82 4.30 -0.26 -9.08
N VAL A 83 4.42 -0.74 -7.85
CA VAL A 83 4.91 -2.08 -7.54
C VAL A 83 3.80 -2.89 -6.91
N HIS A 84 3.45 -4.02 -7.52
CA HIS A 84 2.58 -5.04 -6.95
C HIS A 84 3.30 -6.39 -6.95
N GLN A 85 3.57 -6.92 -5.76
CA GLN A 85 4.16 -8.24 -5.56
C GLN A 85 3.21 -9.08 -4.72
N VAL A 86 2.94 -10.30 -5.16
CA VAL A 86 2.15 -11.29 -4.42
C VAL A 86 3.01 -12.53 -4.30
N GLN A 87 3.57 -12.78 -3.11
CA GLN A 87 4.51 -13.87 -2.86
C GLN A 87 5.64 -13.94 -3.92
N HIS A 88 5.56 -14.84 -4.89
CA HIS A 88 6.55 -15.08 -5.95
C HIS A 88 6.12 -14.55 -7.33
N LEU A 89 4.99 -13.84 -7.41
CA LEU A 89 4.46 -13.24 -8.63
C LEU A 89 4.58 -11.72 -8.58
N SER A 90 5.40 -11.19 -9.48
CA SER A 90 5.54 -9.76 -9.77
C SER A 90 4.62 -9.37 -10.91
N ALA A 91 3.79 -8.34 -10.71
CA ALA A 91 3.22 -7.63 -11.86
C ALA A 91 4.33 -6.82 -12.56
N PRO A 92 4.27 -6.62 -13.88
CA PRO A 92 5.17 -5.70 -14.56
C PRO A 92 5.11 -4.31 -13.90
N PRO A 93 6.24 -3.64 -13.68
CA PRO A 93 6.23 -2.28 -13.15
C PRO A 93 5.56 -1.34 -14.16
N GLU A 94 4.66 -0.49 -13.65
CA GLU A 94 3.96 0.50 -14.46
C GLU A 94 4.32 1.90 -13.95
N GLU A 95 4.90 2.73 -14.80
CA GLU A 95 5.11 4.15 -14.52
C GLU A 95 3.81 4.92 -14.80
N LEU A 96 3.29 5.59 -13.77
CA LEU A 96 2.12 6.45 -13.92
C LEU A 96 2.54 7.83 -14.43
N LEU A 97 1.65 8.49 -15.18
CA LEU A 97 1.91 9.82 -15.74
C LEU A 97 2.10 10.91 -14.67
N THR A 98 1.51 10.78 -13.49
CA THR A 98 1.53 11.83 -12.46
C THR A 98 1.41 11.24 -11.06
N TRP A 99 2.04 11.89 -10.10
CA TRP A 99 1.87 11.59 -8.68
C TRP A 99 0.44 11.89 -8.21
N PRO A 100 -0.14 11.06 -7.31
CA PRO A 100 -1.50 11.25 -6.83
C PRO A 100 -1.66 12.46 -5.89
N ASP A 101 -0.58 12.87 -5.22
CA ASP A 101 -0.52 13.94 -4.22
C ASP A 101 0.87 14.64 -4.25
N ALA A 102 1.09 15.60 -3.34
CA ALA A 102 2.34 16.33 -3.23
C ALA A 102 3.47 15.51 -2.57
N ASP A 103 3.14 14.40 -1.91
CA ASP A 103 4.10 13.54 -1.24
C ASP A 103 4.72 12.56 -2.24
N ARG A 104 5.92 12.90 -2.72
CA ARG A 104 6.66 12.09 -3.70
C ARG A 104 7.57 11.04 -3.07
N ARG A 105 7.30 10.64 -1.82
CA ARG A 105 8.06 9.57 -1.16
C ARG A 105 7.65 8.21 -1.72
N THR A 106 8.60 7.28 -1.69
CA THR A 106 8.27 5.87 -1.90
C THR A 106 7.46 5.39 -0.70
N ARG A 107 6.31 4.76 -0.94
CA ARG A 107 5.43 4.16 0.09
C ARG A 107 5.14 2.72 -0.27
N LEU A 108 5.61 1.80 0.57
CA LEU A 108 5.43 0.36 0.39
C LEU A 108 4.58 -0.20 1.54
N VAL A 109 3.44 -0.78 1.21
CA VAL A 109 2.55 -1.47 2.14
C VAL A 109 2.86 -2.97 2.09
N PHE A 110 3.15 -3.52 3.25
CA PHE A 110 3.44 -4.94 3.46
C PHE A 110 2.27 -5.59 4.19
N ILE A 111 1.90 -6.79 3.75
CA ILE A 111 1.02 -7.68 4.48
C ILE A 111 1.82 -8.96 4.75
N THR A 112 2.06 -9.26 6.02
CA THR A 112 2.93 -10.35 6.44
C THR A 112 2.25 -11.31 7.41
N ARG A 113 2.86 -12.48 7.61
CA ARG A 113 2.47 -13.48 8.61
C ARG A 113 3.67 -13.84 9.48
N GLY A 114 3.67 -13.45 10.75
CA GLY A 114 4.77 -13.76 11.68
C GLY A 114 6.12 -13.12 11.30
N LEU A 115 6.12 -12.14 10.39
CA LEU A 115 7.28 -11.38 9.98
C LEU A 115 7.06 -9.90 10.39
N PRO A 116 7.69 -9.45 11.48
CA PRO A 116 7.44 -8.12 12.02
C PRO A 116 8.04 -7.03 11.13
N ARG A 117 7.49 -5.82 11.23
CA ARG A 117 7.94 -4.63 10.50
C ARG A 117 9.46 -4.42 10.60
N GLU A 118 10.02 -4.59 11.78
CA GLU A 118 11.42 -4.32 12.10
C GLU A 118 12.35 -5.25 11.32
N ALA A 119 11.94 -6.51 11.11
CA ALA A 119 12.71 -7.46 10.33
C ALA A 119 12.75 -7.06 8.84
N VAL A 120 11.61 -6.61 8.28
CA VAL A 120 11.57 -6.11 6.90
C VAL A 120 12.37 -4.83 6.76
N ALA A 121 12.20 -3.89 7.69
CA ALA A 121 12.97 -2.63 7.71
C ALA A 121 14.48 -2.88 7.80
N ALA A 122 14.91 -3.88 8.56
CA ALA A 122 16.33 -4.25 8.68
C ALA A 122 16.93 -4.75 7.36
N VAL A 123 16.17 -5.51 6.56
CA VAL A 123 16.63 -5.95 5.22
C VAL A 123 16.81 -4.74 4.29
N PHE A 124 15.84 -3.82 4.27
CA PHE A 124 15.98 -2.56 3.52
C PHE A 124 17.21 -1.77 3.99
N ALA A 125 17.36 -1.58 5.30
CA ALA A 125 18.49 -0.85 5.87
C ALA A 125 19.84 -1.48 5.51
N ALA A 126 19.95 -2.81 5.55
CA ALA A 126 21.19 -3.52 5.20
C ALA A 126 21.59 -3.28 3.73
N HIS A 127 20.67 -3.41 2.79
CA HIS A 127 20.95 -3.15 1.37
C HIS A 127 21.27 -1.68 1.11
N LEU A 128 20.56 -0.75 1.74
CA LEU A 128 20.79 0.68 1.57
C LEU A 128 22.13 1.11 2.18
N ALA A 129 22.50 0.56 3.33
CA ALA A 129 23.79 0.82 3.96
C ALA A 129 24.98 0.37 3.08
N LEU A 130 24.86 -0.79 2.41
CA LEU A 130 25.86 -1.27 1.45
C LEU A 130 26.06 -0.31 0.26
N LEU A 131 25.08 0.55 -0.01
CA LEU A 131 25.09 1.53 -1.10
C LEU A 131 25.31 2.97 -0.61
N GLY A 132 25.48 3.19 0.70
CA GLY A 132 25.60 4.53 1.29
C GLY A 132 24.32 5.36 1.26
N LEU A 133 23.15 4.72 1.18
CA LEU A 133 21.84 5.38 1.09
C LEU A 133 21.11 5.42 2.44
N PRO A 134 20.24 6.44 2.68
CA PRO A 134 19.50 6.56 3.93
C PRO A 134 18.44 5.47 4.08
N GLY A 135 18.26 4.97 5.31
CA GLY A 135 17.30 3.92 5.65
C GLY A 135 15.82 4.35 5.67
N PRO A 136 14.91 3.40 5.96
CA PRO A 136 13.47 3.66 6.01
C PRO A 136 13.11 4.69 7.09
N GLN A 137 12.18 5.59 6.77
CA GLN A 137 11.61 6.53 7.73
C GLN A 137 10.40 5.88 8.42
N ALA A 138 10.22 6.18 9.70
CA ALA A 138 9.06 5.69 10.44
C ALA A 138 7.81 6.47 10.00
N GLU A 139 6.82 5.76 9.46
CA GLU A 139 5.45 6.26 9.36
C GLU A 139 4.51 5.33 10.11
N GLY A 140 3.53 5.96 10.76
CA GLY A 140 2.58 5.32 11.67
C GLY A 140 1.88 4.13 11.04
N ALA A 141 1.50 3.18 11.90
CA ALA A 141 0.78 1.97 11.56
C ALA A 141 -0.29 2.23 10.49
N ALA A 142 -0.36 1.34 9.50
CA ALA A 142 -1.04 1.44 8.20
C ALA A 142 -2.57 1.69 8.23
N GLU A 143 -3.14 2.13 9.35
CA GLU A 143 -4.56 2.42 9.53
C GLU A 143 -4.99 3.74 8.86
N ALA A 144 -4.09 4.71 8.72
CA ALA A 144 -4.42 6.03 8.16
C ALA A 144 -4.53 6.04 6.60
N ASP A 145 -3.84 5.15 5.90
CA ASP A 145 -3.65 5.27 4.44
C ASP A 145 -4.70 4.52 3.59
N MET A 146 -5.44 3.56 4.17
CA MET A 146 -6.57 2.93 3.46
C MET A 146 -7.73 3.91 3.22
N ALA A 147 -7.88 4.94 4.07
CA ALA A 147 -8.89 5.98 3.91
C ALA A 147 -8.59 6.91 2.72
N ALA A 148 -7.32 7.12 2.39
CA ALA A 148 -6.92 7.98 1.28
C ALA A 148 -7.14 7.32 -0.09
N LEU A 149 -6.98 6.00 -0.19
CA LEU A 149 -7.17 5.24 -1.43
C LEU A 149 -8.65 5.01 -1.81
N GLN A 150 -9.59 5.27 -0.90
CA GLN A 150 -11.04 5.22 -1.18
C GLN A 150 -11.61 6.57 -1.65
N SER A 151 -10.83 7.65 -1.64
CA SER A 151 -11.36 9.02 -1.70
C SER A 151 -11.06 9.79 -3.00
N LYS A 152 -10.77 9.12 -4.12
CA LYS A 152 -10.50 9.82 -5.39
C LYS A 152 -11.23 9.21 -6.59
N GLU A 153 -12.56 9.26 -6.57
CA GLU A 153 -13.35 9.27 -7.82
C GLU A 153 -13.50 10.73 -8.31
N PRO A 154 -13.32 11.03 -9.60
CA PRO A 154 -13.33 12.40 -10.11
C PRO A 154 -14.75 12.98 -10.11
N GLN A 155 -14.96 14.03 -9.31
CA GLN A 155 -16.06 14.97 -9.50
C GLN A 155 -15.84 15.74 -10.82
N SER A 156 -16.49 15.32 -11.90
CA SER A 156 -16.72 16.20 -13.04
C SER A 156 -18.10 16.82 -12.90
N ALA A 157 -18.11 18.08 -12.49
CA ALA A 157 -19.27 18.92 -12.37
C ALA A 157 -19.91 19.15 -13.76
N SER A 158 -21.20 18.84 -13.89
CA SER A 158 -21.99 19.33 -15.01
C SER A 158 -22.35 20.79 -14.75
N ARG A 159 -21.71 21.69 -15.51
CA ARG A 159 -22.12 23.09 -15.68
C ARG A 159 -23.47 23.13 -16.41
N LEU A 160 -24.36 23.99 -15.88
CA LEU A 160 -25.37 24.80 -16.59
C LEU A 160 -26.47 23.99 -17.32
N SER A 161 -27.75 24.34 -17.32
CA SER A 161 -28.44 25.62 -17.15
C SER A 161 -29.89 25.38 -16.71
#